data_AF-A0A2Z6AXZ1-F1
#
_entry.id   AF-A0A2Z6AXZ1-F1
#
_cell.length_a   1.000
_cell.length_b   1.000
_cell.length_c   1.000
_cell.angle_alpha   90.00
_cell.angle_beta   90.00
_cell.angle_gamma   90.00
#
_symmetry.space_group_name_H-M   'P 1'
#
loop_
_entity.id
_entity.type
_entity.pdbx_description
1 polymer ?
#
loop_
_entity_poly.entity_id
_entity_poly.type
_entity_poly.pdbx_seq_one_letter_code
_entity_poly.pdbx_strand_id
1 'polypeptide(L)'
;MSLADRLNRSARMGGIARAPRPAPAPLRPEQPVAEPSVESTIPEDEFLFETPAGEQSIPGEHHAPEAPVAPVEPVAPRMSAAAPVSQVETTRPVLAKPMETPEIGSGDPGITHNEDYYDIKAKLHERLIESLDLSAVDELAPERLRDEIARLVGRILRDEFRHAPLNAAERRQAIAEIQDEVLGLGPLEPLLQDPSVSDILVNNHRQIYVERRGKLQRVSTRFRDDEHLKKIIDRIVSRIGRRVDESSPMVDARLEDGSRVNAIIPPLALDGPSMSIRRFSRDPLELEDLINYGALTPAMGEVLKGIVRARLNIIVSGGTGSGKTTMLNCLSRFVPHDERVVTIEDAAELQLKQDHVVRLETRPPNIEGEGEVTARDLVKNCLRMRPDRIIVGEVRGGEVLDMLQAMNTGHDGSLTTVHANSPRDALMRMETMVAMAGLNITGSSLKRYISSAVDVIVQVSRLSDGSRKIISLSEIAGMEGEAITMQEIFAFKQEGIGPDGKVIGESKAMGIRPKFAPRLEAAGIHFDGAIFDPKLADEGGWSS
;
A
#
# COMPACT_ATOMS: atom_id res chain seq x y z
N MET A 1 24.65 -53.54 -20.77
CA MET A 1 25.42 -52.44 -21.38
C MET A 1 24.84 -51.14 -20.88
N SER A 2 25.63 -50.35 -20.15
CA SER A 2 25.14 -49.15 -19.46
C SER A 2 24.85 -48.02 -20.46
N LEU A 3 24.01 -47.07 -20.05
CA LEU A 3 23.68 -45.87 -20.83
C LEU A 3 24.93 -44.99 -21.09
N ALA A 4 25.96 -45.11 -20.24
CA ALA A 4 27.25 -44.44 -20.37
C ALA A 4 28.08 -44.92 -21.58
N ASP A 5 27.94 -46.19 -21.97
CA ASP A 5 28.66 -46.73 -23.14
C ASP A 5 28.07 -46.26 -24.48
N ARG A 6 26.81 -45.83 -24.49
CA ARG A 6 26.11 -45.36 -25.70
C ARG A 6 26.38 -43.88 -26.00
N LEU A 7 26.60 -43.05 -24.98
CA LEU A 7 26.91 -41.63 -25.15
C LEU A 7 28.35 -41.40 -25.62
N ASN A 8 29.28 -42.30 -25.28
CA ASN A 8 30.71 -42.13 -25.58
C ASN A 8 31.09 -42.42 -27.04
N ARG A 9 30.19 -42.99 -27.86
CA ARG A 9 30.42 -43.22 -29.30
C ARG A 9 29.92 -42.08 -30.20
N SER A 10 29.03 -41.22 -29.71
CA SER A 10 28.49 -40.09 -30.49
C SER A 10 29.39 -38.85 -30.47
N ALA A 11 30.37 -38.78 -29.57
CA ALA A 11 31.22 -37.59 -29.37
C ALA A 11 32.56 -37.62 -30.14
N ARG A 12 32.81 -38.62 -31.00
CA ARG A 12 34.09 -38.80 -31.72
C ARG A 12 34.07 -38.50 -33.22
N MET A 13 32.99 -37.96 -33.77
CA MET A 13 33.00 -37.45 -35.16
C MET A 13 32.34 -36.06 -35.21
N GLY A 14 33.17 -35.02 -35.37
CA GLY A 14 32.69 -33.65 -35.53
C GLY A 14 33.70 -32.61 -35.08
N GLY A 15 34.95 -32.72 -35.53
CA GLY A 15 35.95 -31.66 -35.33
C GLY A 15 35.75 -30.52 -36.33
N ILE A 16 35.50 -29.31 -35.83
CA ILE A 16 35.86 -28.05 -36.51
C ILE A 16 36.55 -27.18 -35.47
N ALA A 17 37.86 -27.00 -35.65
CA ALA A 17 38.71 -26.19 -34.79
C ALA A 17 38.41 -24.69 -34.98
N ARG A 18 38.12 -23.97 -33.88
CA ARG A 18 38.18 -22.50 -33.81
C ARG A 18 39.44 -22.09 -33.04
N ALA A 19 40.20 -21.17 -33.61
CA ALA A 19 41.44 -20.64 -33.05
C ALA A 19 41.21 -19.93 -31.69
N PRO A 20 42.18 -19.94 -30.76
CA PRO A 20 42.04 -19.32 -29.45
C PRO A 20 42.14 -17.79 -29.52
N ARG A 21 41.28 -17.09 -28.77
CA ARG A 21 41.38 -15.65 -28.54
C ARG A 21 42.57 -15.34 -27.62
N PRO A 22 43.26 -14.19 -27.78
CA PRO A 22 44.37 -13.83 -26.90
C PRO A 22 43.86 -13.44 -25.51
N ALA A 23 44.65 -13.77 -24.49
CA ALA A 23 44.37 -13.43 -23.08
C ALA A 23 44.47 -11.91 -22.84
N PRO A 24 43.69 -11.35 -21.90
CA PRO A 24 43.79 -9.93 -21.56
C PRO A 24 45.08 -9.63 -20.81
N ALA A 25 45.69 -8.48 -21.09
CA ALA A 25 46.91 -7.99 -20.43
C ALA A 25 46.64 -7.63 -18.95
N PRO A 26 47.63 -7.79 -18.05
CA PRO A 26 47.46 -7.48 -16.64
C PRO A 26 47.38 -5.95 -16.42
N LEU A 27 46.42 -5.54 -15.58
CA LEU A 27 46.28 -4.16 -15.10
C LEU A 27 47.51 -3.75 -14.26
N ARG A 28 48.08 -2.59 -14.57
CA ARG A 28 49.11 -1.95 -13.74
C ARG A 28 48.48 -1.35 -12.48
N PRO A 29 49.16 -1.36 -11.33
CA PRO A 29 48.66 -0.72 -10.12
C PRO A 29 48.78 0.81 -10.26
N GLU A 30 47.66 1.52 -10.09
CA GLU A 30 47.66 2.99 -9.98
C GLU A 30 48.19 3.40 -8.61
N GLN A 31 49.14 4.34 -8.61
CA GLN A 31 49.68 5.00 -7.43
C GLN A 31 48.75 6.12 -6.95
N PRO A 32 48.71 6.44 -5.65
CA PRO A 32 47.83 7.46 -5.11
C PRO A 32 48.31 8.86 -5.51
N VAL A 33 47.42 9.65 -6.12
CA VAL A 33 47.66 11.07 -6.43
C VAL A 33 47.20 11.91 -5.24
N ALA A 34 48.12 12.75 -4.75
CA ALA A 34 47.93 13.68 -3.65
C ALA A 34 46.98 14.83 -4.01
N GLU A 35 46.14 15.24 -3.04
CA GLU A 35 45.27 16.42 -3.11
C GLU A 35 46.09 17.72 -3.10
N PRO A 36 45.74 18.72 -3.93
CA PRO A 36 46.22 20.08 -3.73
C PRO A 36 45.20 20.90 -2.92
N SER A 37 45.66 21.40 -1.78
CA SER A 37 45.05 22.48 -0.99
C SER A 37 45.24 23.84 -1.67
N VAL A 38 44.16 24.60 -1.89
CA VAL A 38 44.22 26.04 -2.21
C VAL A 38 43.05 26.78 -1.56
N GLU A 39 43.40 27.70 -0.65
CA GLU A 39 42.57 28.82 -0.16
C GLU A 39 42.22 29.79 -1.30
N SER A 40 41.01 30.37 -1.29
CA SER A 40 40.82 31.84 -1.18
C SER A 40 39.40 32.29 -1.60
N THR A 41 38.78 33.04 -0.68
CA THR A 41 37.96 34.26 -0.86
C THR A 41 36.91 34.35 -1.98
N ILE A 42 35.64 34.56 -1.56
CA ILE A 42 34.62 35.27 -2.34
C ILE A 42 33.99 36.34 -1.41
N PRO A 43 33.69 37.57 -1.89
CA PRO A 43 33.36 38.73 -1.07
C PRO A 43 31.89 38.77 -0.67
N GLU A 44 31.65 39.30 0.53
CA GLU A 44 30.34 39.76 0.99
C GLU A 44 30.11 41.19 0.48
N ASP A 45 28.98 41.42 -0.19
CA ASP A 45 28.36 42.75 -0.27
C ASP A 45 26.82 42.65 -0.32
N GLU A 46 26.24 43.33 0.67
CA GLU A 46 24.96 44.05 0.74
C GLU A 46 23.65 43.39 0.27
N PHE A 47 22.75 43.10 1.22
CA PHE A 47 21.38 43.64 1.17
C PHE A 47 20.88 44.00 2.58
N LEU A 48 20.49 45.27 2.71
CA LEU A 48 20.07 46.01 3.90
C LEU A 48 18.74 45.52 4.50
N PHE A 49 18.70 45.39 5.82
CA PHE A 49 17.50 45.67 6.62
C PHE A 49 17.89 46.51 7.84
N GLU A 50 17.48 47.77 7.81
CA GLU A 50 17.62 48.75 8.88
C GLU A 50 16.76 48.38 10.09
N THR A 51 17.39 48.37 11.27
CA THR A 51 16.73 48.45 12.58
C THR A 51 16.57 49.91 13.00
N PRO A 52 15.47 50.31 13.64
CA PRO A 52 15.48 51.46 14.52
C PRO A 52 15.51 51.02 15.98
N ALA A 53 16.59 51.39 16.67
CA ALA A 53 16.63 51.52 18.12
C ALA A 53 16.45 53.00 18.49
N GLY A 54 15.78 53.26 19.62
CA GLY A 54 15.66 54.59 20.19
C GLY A 54 14.86 54.59 21.49
N GLU A 55 15.57 54.38 22.60
CA GLU A 55 15.10 54.63 23.96
C GLU A 55 14.77 56.11 24.19
N GLN A 56 13.73 56.38 24.99
CA GLN A 56 13.65 57.55 25.87
C GLN A 56 13.07 57.14 27.24
N SER A 57 13.77 57.56 28.30
CA SER A 57 13.37 57.64 29.72
C SER A 57 12.10 58.49 29.89
N ILE A 58 11.31 58.47 30.99
CA ILE A 58 11.54 58.94 32.39
C ILE A 58 10.35 58.43 33.30
N PRO A 59 10.16 58.82 34.59
CA PRO A 59 10.38 58.00 35.80
C PRO A 59 9.14 57.71 36.69
N GLY A 60 9.33 56.87 37.71
CA GLY A 60 8.85 57.15 39.08
C GLY A 60 7.47 56.66 39.52
N GLU A 61 7.52 55.85 40.58
CA GLU A 61 6.67 55.92 41.79
C GLU A 61 5.46 54.96 42.00
N HIS A 62 5.51 54.40 43.23
CA HIS A 62 4.47 53.85 44.09
C HIS A 62 3.99 52.40 43.94
N HIS A 63 4.71 51.55 44.68
CA HIS A 63 4.21 50.37 45.37
C HIS A 63 3.16 50.74 46.43
N ALA A 64 1.98 50.11 46.37
CA ALA A 64 1.05 49.93 47.48
C ALA A 64 0.17 48.68 47.20
N PRO A 65 -0.34 48.00 48.26
CA PRO A 65 -0.32 46.53 48.33
C PRO A 65 -1.60 45.82 47.90
N GLU A 66 -1.43 44.50 47.69
CA GLU A 66 -2.47 43.49 47.50
C GLU A 66 -3.62 43.59 48.51
N ALA A 67 -4.84 43.55 47.98
CA ALA A 67 -6.05 43.27 48.74
C ALA A 67 -6.53 41.83 48.45
N PRO A 68 -7.01 41.08 49.46
CA PRO A 68 -7.25 39.65 49.35
C PRO A 68 -8.50 39.35 48.52
N VAL A 69 -8.35 38.44 47.56
CA VAL A 69 -9.48 37.83 46.84
C VAL A 69 -10.10 36.76 47.75
N ALA A 70 -11.37 36.95 48.09
CA ALA A 70 -12.15 36.02 48.91
C ALA A 70 -12.34 34.66 48.19
N PRO A 71 -12.46 33.54 48.93
CA PRO A 71 -12.62 32.22 48.33
C PRO A 71 -14.00 32.10 47.68
N VAL A 72 -14.02 31.68 46.41
CA VAL A 72 -15.25 31.24 45.74
C VAL A 72 -15.50 29.79 46.15
N GLU A 73 -16.57 29.56 46.92
CA GLU A 73 -17.05 28.22 47.27
C GLU A 73 -17.53 27.46 46.03
N PRO A 74 -17.27 26.14 45.92
CA PRO A 74 -17.78 25.33 44.82
C PRO A 74 -19.28 25.08 44.99
N VAL A 75 -20.07 25.52 44.01
CA VAL A 75 -21.49 25.22 43.90
C VAL A 75 -21.69 23.74 43.59
N ALA A 76 -22.20 22.99 44.58
CA ALA A 76 -22.66 21.62 44.41
C ALA A 76 -23.96 21.57 43.58
N PRO A 77 -24.13 20.61 42.65
CA PRO A 77 -25.39 20.44 41.94
C PRO A 77 -26.48 19.87 42.88
N ARG A 78 -27.65 20.49 42.84
CA ARG A 78 -28.87 20.08 43.56
C ARG A 78 -29.31 18.68 43.11
N MET A 79 -29.35 17.74 44.06
CA MET A 79 -30.03 16.46 43.92
C MET A 79 -31.56 16.68 44.00
N SER A 80 -32.29 16.26 42.97
CA SER A 80 -33.75 16.08 43.02
C SER A 80 -34.07 14.71 43.64
N ALA A 81 -35.13 14.69 44.45
CA ALA A 81 -35.56 13.58 45.28
C ALA A 81 -36.05 12.36 44.47
N ALA A 82 -35.82 11.19 45.06
CA ALA A 82 -36.08 9.86 44.53
C ALA A 82 -37.57 9.51 44.43
N ALA A 83 -37.90 8.75 43.37
CA ALA A 83 -39.04 7.85 43.28
C ALA A 83 -38.52 6.38 43.39
N PRO A 84 -39.34 5.41 43.84
CA PRO A 84 -38.84 4.19 44.48
C PRO A 84 -38.21 3.21 43.49
N VAL A 85 -37.07 2.66 43.89
CA VAL A 85 -36.38 1.56 43.22
C VAL A 85 -37.15 0.28 43.52
N SER A 86 -37.80 -0.31 42.51
CA SER A 86 -38.22 -1.71 42.56
C SER A 86 -36.98 -2.57 42.70
N GLN A 87 -36.98 -3.45 43.71
CA GLN A 87 -35.96 -4.46 43.95
C GLN A 87 -35.79 -5.32 42.69
N VAL A 88 -34.68 -5.14 41.98
CA VAL A 88 -34.18 -6.13 41.03
C VAL A 88 -33.20 -6.99 41.80
N GLU A 89 -33.59 -8.25 42.03
CA GLU A 89 -32.73 -9.28 42.59
C GLU A 89 -31.39 -9.33 41.84
N THR A 90 -30.31 -9.24 42.59
CA THR A 90 -28.95 -9.45 42.12
C THR A 90 -28.75 -10.92 41.78
N THR A 91 -29.18 -11.30 40.57
CA THR A 91 -28.67 -12.51 39.94
C THR A 91 -27.21 -12.24 39.56
N ARG A 92 -26.30 -12.88 40.30
CA ARG A 92 -24.90 -13.04 39.85
C ARG A 92 -24.93 -13.50 38.39
N PRO A 93 -24.07 -12.98 37.50
CA PRO A 93 -23.90 -13.59 36.19
C PRO A 93 -23.46 -15.03 36.44
N VAL A 94 -24.34 -15.98 36.15
CA VAL A 94 -23.98 -17.38 36.06
C VAL A 94 -22.91 -17.41 34.98
N LEU A 95 -21.67 -17.75 35.34
CA LEU A 95 -20.66 -18.16 34.38
C LEU A 95 -21.37 -19.14 33.45
N ALA A 96 -21.54 -18.74 32.19
CA ALA A 96 -22.00 -19.65 31.17
C ALA A 96 -21.13 -20.91 31.31
N LYS A 97 -21.78 -22.06 31.51
CA LYS A 97 -21.08 -23.35 31.47
C LYS A 97 -20.18 -23.32 30.22
N PRO A 98 -18.95 -23.85 30.29
CA PRO A 98 -18.13 -24.02 29.11
C PRO A 98 -19.04 -24.64 28.06
N MET A 99 -19.19 -23.94 26.93
CA MET A 99 -19.87 -24.52 25.78
C MET A 99 -19.13 -25.83 25.54
N GLU A 100 -19.80 -26.95 25.78
CA GLU A 100 -19.23 -28.26 25.55
C GLU A 100 -18.63 -28.20 24.16
N THR A 101 -17.32 -28.42 24.10
CA THR A 101 -16.63 -28.69 22.86
C THR A 101 -17.50 -29.74 22.18
N PRO A 102 -17.95 -29.54 20.93
CA PRO A 102 -18.62 -30.63 20.26
C PRO A 102 -17.62 -31.78 20.30
N GLU A 103 -17.94 -32.83 21.05
CA GLU A 103 -17.17 -34.07 20.97
C GLU A 103 -17.10 -34.36 19.48
N ILE A 104 -15.89 -34.33 18.95
CA ILE A 104 -15.63 -34.73 17.58
C ILE A 104 -15.99 -36.20 17.56
N GLY A 105 -17.24 -36.48 17.19
CA GLY A 105 -17.68 -37.80 16.82
C GLY A 105 -16.68 -38.29 15.79
N SER A 106 -15.96 -39.34 16.14
CA SER A 106 -15.04 -40.03 15.27
C SER A 106 -15.80 -40.51 14.03
N GLY A 107 -15.69 -39.76 12.93
CA GLY A 107 -16.16 -40.18 11.62
C GLY A 107 -17.15 -39.23 10.95
N ASP A 108 -16.71 -38.03 10.58
CA ASP A 108 -17.26 -37.35 9.40
C ASP A 108 -16.44 -37.78 8.17
N PRO A 109 -17.00 -38.55 7.21
CA PRO A 109 -16.26 -39.09 6.08
C PRO A 109 -15.62 -38.02 5.18
N GLY A 110 -16.09 -36.77 5.22
CA GLY A 110 -15.47 -35.64 4.50
C GLY A 110 -14.19 -35.10 5.15
N ILE A 111 -14.05 -35.21 6.48
CA ILE A 111 -12.88 -34.75 7.22
C ILE A 111 -11.76 -35.79 7.13
N THR A 112 -12.10 -37.08 7.28
CA THR A 112 -11.12 -38.19 7.19
C THR A 112 -10.50 -38.29 5.79
N HIS A 113 -11.30 -38.14 4.74
CA HIS A 113 -10.81 -38.16 3.35
C HIS A 113 -9.83 -37.01 3.05
N ASN A 114 -9.99 -35.86 3.72
CA ASN A 114 -9.09 -34.74 3.56
C ASN A 114 -7.76 -35.00 4.29
N GLU A 115 -7.79 -35.53 5.50
CA GLU A 115 -6.56 -35.91 6.22
C GLU A 115 -5.77 -36.99 5.49
N ASP A 116 -6.44 -38.04 5.00
CA ASP A 116 -5.82 -39.10 4.21
C ASP A 116 -5.11 -38.55 2.95
N TYR A 117 -5.73 -37.60 2.25
CA TYR A 117 -5.15 -36.94 1.08
C TYR A 117 -3.84 -36.21 1.43
N TYR A 118 -3.84 -35.42 2.51
CA TYR A 118 -2.65 -34.67 2.94
C TYR A 118 -1.53 -35.59 3.42
N ASP A 119 -1.84 -36.71 4.07
CA ASP A 119 -0.86 -37.71 4.49
C ASP A 119 -0.21 -38.41 3.29
N ILE A 120 -1.01 -38.76 2.28
CA ILE A 120 -0.49 -39.33 1.02
C ILE A 120 0.41 -38.32 0.32
N LYS A 121 0.00 -37.06 0.26
CA LYS A 121 0.79 -35.98 -0.32
C LYS A 121 2.12 -35.79 0.40
N ALA A 122 2.13 -35.78 1.73
CA ALA A 122 3.35 -35.64 2.52
C ALA A 122 4.36 -36.77 2.20
N LYS A 123 3.88 -38.02 2.15
CA LYS A 123 4.72 -39.17 1.78
C LYS A 123 5.19 -39.12 0.33
N LEU A 124 4.36 -38.65 -0.60
CA LEU A 124 4.75 -38.45 -2.00
C LEU A 124 5.86 -37.41 -2.14
N HIS A 125 5.79 -36.30 -1.39
CA HIS A 125 6.81 -35.27 -1.40
C HIS A 125 8.14 -35.78 -0.83
N GLU A 126 8.11 -36.48 0.30
CA GLU A 126 9.30 -37.12 0.91
C GLU A 126 9.96 -38.08 -0.08
N ARG A 127 9.16 -38.95 -0.69
CA ARG A 127 9.65 -39.91 -1.68
C ARG A 127 10.20 -39.27 -2.94
N LEU A 128 9.59 -38.17 -3.39
CA LEU A 128 10.09 -37.39 -4.51
C LEU A 128 11.49 -36.86 -4.20
N ILE A 129 11.70 -36.25 -3.02
CA ILE A 129 13.02 -35.73 -2.61
C ILE A 129 14.08 -36.83 -2.59
N GLU A 130 13.77 -38.01 -2.06
CA GLU A 130 14.70 -39.15 -2.06
C GLU A 130 15.06 -39.63 -3.48
N SER A 131 14.13 -39.48 -4.42
CA SER A 131 14.29 -39.91 -5.81
C SER A 131 14.89 -38.84 -6.73
N LEU A 132 14.91 -37.58 -6.29
CA LEU A 132 15.38 -36.45 -7.08
C LEU A 132 16.89 -36.32 -6.92
N ASP A 133 17.63 -36.51 -8.01
CA ASP A 133 19.06 -36.18 -8.04
C ASP A 133 19.24 -34.67 -8.20
N LEU A 134 19.57 -33.98 -7.09
CA LEU A 134 19.78 -32.53 -7.03
C LEU A 134 20.79 -32.03 -8.07
N SER A 135 21.75 -32.86 -8.49
CA SER A 135 22.76 -32.47 -9.48
C SER A 135 22.21 -32.32 -10.91
N ALA A 136 21.08 -32.96 -11.24
CA ALA A 136 20.44 -32.88 -12.55
C ALA A 136 19.39 -31.76 -12.65
N VAL A 137 19.02 -31.14 -11.52
CA VAL A 137 17.97 -30.11 -11.43
C VAL A 137 18.45 -28.77 -11.96
N ASP A 138 19.73 -28.42 -11.73
CA ASP A 138 20.31 -27.13 -12.11
C ASP A 138 20.62 -27.00 -13.62
N GLU A 139 20.67 -28.11 -14.36
CA GLU A 139 21.00 -28.11 -15.79
C GLU A 139 19.77 -28.03 -16.72
N LEU A 140 18.56 -28.16 -16.18
CA LEU A 140 17.32 -28.25 -16.96
C LEU A 140 16.60 -26.90 -17.05
N ALA A 141 16.00 -26.63 -18.22
CA ALA A 141 15.05 -25.54 -18.37
C ALA A 141 13.80 -25.76 -17.48
N PRO A 142 13.19 -24.71 -16.90
CA PRO A 142 12.09 -24.82 -15.93
C PRO A 142 10.91 -25.67 -16.41
N GLU A 143 10.55 -25.57 -17.69
CA GLU A 143 9.44 -26.31 -18.29
C GLU A 143 9.74 -27.81 -18.35
N ARG A 144 10.99 -28.18 -18.68
CA ARG A 144 11.43 -29.58 -18.73
C ARG A 144 11.53 -30.19 -17.33
N LEU A 145 11.97 -29.40 -16.35
CA LEU A 145 12.02 -29.82 -14.96
C LEU A 145 10.61 -30.09 -14.42
N ARG A 146 9.65 -29.21 -14.74
CA ARG A 146 8.24 -29.40 -14.38
C ARG A 146 7.66 -30.70 -14.93
N ASP A 147 7.92 -31.00 -16.21
CA ASP A 147 7.49 -32.25 -16.84
C ASP A 147 8.15 -33.49 -16.23
N GLU A 148 9.44 -33.41 -15.89
CA GLU A 148 10.16 -34.53 -15.27
C GLU A 148 9.63 -34.84 -13.87
N ILE A 149 9.40 -33.81 -13.05
CA ILE A 149 8.75 -33.94 -11.74
C ILE A 149 7.37 -34.59 -11.91
N ALA A 150 6.57 -34.15 -12.88
CA ALA A 150 5.25 -34.74 -13.14
C ALA A 150 5.34 -36.24 -13.44
N ARG A 151 6.32 -36.63 -14.27
CA ARG A 151 6.55 -38.04 -14.64
C ARG A 151 7.01 -38.88 -13.46
N LEU A 152 7.91 -38.35 -12.62
CA LEU A 152 8.40 -39.02 -11.42
C LEU A 152 7.29 -39.20 -10.39
N VAL A 153 6.56 -38.14 -10.04
CA VAL A 153 5.43 -38.20 -9.11
C VAL A 153 4.36 -39.16 -9.64
N GLY A 154 4.05 -39.08 -10.94
CA GLY A 154 3.12 -40.00 -11.58
C GLY A 154 3.57 -41.47 -11.54
N ARG A 155 4.89 -41.73 -11.56
CA ARG A 155 5.47 -43.07 -11.38
C ARG A 155 5.32 -43.54 -9.94
N ILE A 156 5.74 -42.73 -8.96
CA ILE A 156 5.60 -43.03 -7.53
C ILE A 156 4.14 -43.31 -7.17
N LEU A 157 3.20 -42.51 -7.67
CA LEU A 157 1.76 -42.70 -7.49
C LEU A 157 1.24 -44.04 -8.04
N ARG A 158 1.81 -44.54 -9.14
CA ARG A 158 1.41 -45.81 -9.76
C ARG A 158 2.05 -47.02 -9.09
N ASP A 159 3.31 -46.89 -8.70
CA ASP A 159 4.13 -48.02 -8.24
C ASP A 159 4.02 -48.21 -6.72
N GLU A 160 4.09 -47.12 -5.95
CA GLU A 160 4.15 -47.16 -4.48
C GLU A 160 2.78 -46.83 -3.84
N PHE A 161 2.00 -45.93 -4.45
CA PHE A 161 0.66 -45.51 -3.95
C PHE A 161 -0.50 -46.06 -4.78
N ARG A 162 -0.33 -47.25 -5.35
CA ARG A 162 -1.36 -47.89 -6.19
C ARG A 162 -2.71 -48.07 -5.47
N HIS A 163 -2.66 -48.40 -4.18
CA HIS A 163 -3.82 -48.66 -3.34
C HIS A 163 -4.31 -47.44 -2.56
N ALA A 164 -3.69 -46.27 -2.76
CA ALA A 164 -4.18 -45.03 -2.16
C ALA A 164 -5.60 -44.73 -2.67
N PRO A 165 -6.54 -44.33 -1.80
CA PRO A 165 -7.93 -44.03 -2.14
C PRO A 165 -8.06 -42.68 -2.89
N LEU A 166 -7.25 -42.47 -3.93
CA LEU A 166 -7.25 -41.28 -4.76
C LEU A 166 -7.91 -41.54 -6.10
N ASN A 167 -8.93 -40.75 -6.43
CA ASN A 167 -9.55 -40.75 -7.74
C ASN A 167 -8.64 -40.07 -8.79
N ALA A 168 -9.03 -40.14 -10.08
CA ALA A 168 -8.22 -39.60 -11.16
C ALA A 168 -8.02 -38.07 -11.10
N ALA A 169 -8.98 -37.33 -10.54
CA ALA A 169 -8.87 -35.88 -10.36
C ALA A 169 -7.91 -35.55 -9.22
N GLU A 170 -8.02 -36.24 -8.08
CA GLU A 170 -7.12 -36.09 -6.93
C GLU A 170 -5.68 -36.46 -7.26
N ARG A 171 -5.46 -37.49 -8.08
CA ARG A 171 -4.11 -37.83 -8.56
C ARG A 171 -3.50 -36.72 -9.41
N ARG A 172 -4.29 -36.08 -10.29
CA ARG A 172 -3.82 -34.92 -11.08
C ARG A 172 -3.54 -33.72 -10.18
N GLN A 173 -4.41 -33.48 -9.20
CA GLN A 173 -4.26 -32.41 -8.24
C GLN A 173 -2.99 -32.60 -7.38
N ALA A 174 -2.75 -33.79 -6.87
CA ALA A 174 -1.54 -34.12 -6.11
C ALA A 174 -0.27 -33.88 -6.93
N ILE A 175 -0.26 -34.25 -8.22
CA ILE A 175 0.89 -33.97 -9.11
C ILE A 175 1.12 -32.45 -9.24
N ALA A 176 0.06 -31.67 -9.50
CA ALA A 176 0.18 -30.22 -9.63
C ALA A 176 0.66 -29.56 -8.33
N GLU A 177 0.09 -29.95 -7.19
CA GLU A 177 0.48 -29.41 -5.89
C GLU A 177 1.94 -29.76 -5.53
N ILE A 178 2.41 -30.96 -5.84
CA ILE A 178 3.82 -31.34 -5.62
C ILE A 178 4.76 -30.54 -6.54
N GLN A 179 4.36 -30.29 -7.79
CA GLN A 179 5.13 -29.39 -8.67
C GLN A 179 5.22 -27.99 -8.08
N ASP A 180 4.13 -27.46 -7.54
CA ASP A 180 4.10 -26.13 -6.93
C ASP A 180 4.92 -26.08 -5.62
N GLU A 181 4.99 -27.18 -4.86
CA GLU A 181 5.87 -27.30 -3.68
C GLU A 181 7.36 -27.29 -4.05
N VAL A 182 7.74 -28.01 -5.11
CA VAL A 182 9.15 -28.09 -5.53
C VAL A 182 9.60 -26.83 -6.26
N LEU A 183 8.76 -26.27 -7.14
CA LEU A 183 9.15 -25.18 -8.05
C LEU A 183 8.64 -23.79 -7.63
N GLY A 184 7.55 -23.72 -6.86
CA GLY A 184 6.83 -22.48 -6.54
C GLY A 184 6.84 -22.13 -5.06
N LEU A 185 5.74 -21.57 -4.56
CA LEU A 185 5.47 -21.25 -3.15
C LEU A 185 4.46 -22.25 -2.54
N GLY A 186 4.38 -23.45 -3.11
CA GLY A 186 3.64 -24.58 -2.56
C GLY A 186 2.12 -24.33 -2.51
N PRO A 187 1.47 -24.48 -1.35
CA PRO A 187 0.01 -24.32 -1.23
C PRO A 187 -0.52 -22.94 -1.66
N LEU A 188 0.32 -21.93 -1.76
CA LEU A 188 -0.10 -20.56 -2.11
C LEU A 188 -0.35 -20.35 -3.59
N GLU A 189 0.20 -21.19 -4.46
CA GLU A 189 0.23 -20.98 -5.92
C GLU A 189 -1.17 -20.88 -6.53
N PRO A 190 -2.10 -21.79 -6.20
CA PRO A 190 -3.48 -21.66 -6.67
C PRO A 190 -4.15 -20.36 -6.21
N LEU A 191 -3.84 -19.87 -5.00
CA LEU A 191 -4.40 -18.64 -4.46
C LEU A 191 -3.79 -17.40 -5.14
N LEU A 192 -2.49 -17.44 -5.45
CA LEU A 192 -1.77 -16.42 -6.19
C LEU A 192 -2.14 -16.37 -7.68
N GLN A 193 -2.70 -17.44 -8.24
CA GLN A 193 -3.19 -17.46 -9.61
C GLN A 193 -4.65 -16.99 -9.73
N ASP A 194 -5.42 -17.05 -8.64
CA ASP A 194 -6.84 -16.66 -8.63
C ASP A 194 -7.00 -15.13 -8.71
N PRO A 195 -7.52 -14.55 -9.81
CA PRO A 195 -7.62 -13.10 -9.97
C PRO A 195 -8.60 -12.42 -9.00
N SER A 196 -9.47 -13.18 -8.33
CA SER A 196 -10.43 -12.61 -7.38
C SER A 196 -9.90 -12.47 -5.95
N VAL A 197 -8.72 -13.00 -5.66
CA VAL A 197 -8.02 -12.87 -4.38
C VAL A 197 -7.21 -11.57 -4.36
N SER A 198 -7.44 -10.68 -3.41
CA SER A 198 -6.61 -9.46 -3.23
C SER A 198 -5.52 -9.63 -2.18
N ASP A 199 -5.79 -10.43 -1.15
CA ASP A 199 -4.90 -10.62 -0.01
C ASP A 199 -4.92 -12.09 0.42
N ILE A 200 -3.77 -12.60 0.87
CA ILE A 200 -3.61 -13.94 1.45
C ILE A 200 -3.01 -13.76 2.83
N LEU A 201 -3.70 -14.23 3.86
CA LEU A 201 -3.28 -14.13 5.26
C LEU A 201 -3.08 -15.52 5.83
N VAL A 202 -1.84 -15.88 6.12
CA VAL A 202 -1.41 -17.14 6.72
C VAL A 202 -1.14 -16.87 8.19
N ASN A 203 -2.08 -17.22 9.07
CA ASN A 203 -1.91 -17.00 10.51
C ASN A 203 -0.97 -18.05 11.14
N ASN A 204 -1.00 -19.27 10.61
CA ASN A 204 -0.12 -20.39 10.94
C ASN A 204 -0.24 -21.46 9.83
N HIS A 205 0.46 -22.58 9.97
CA HIS A 205 0.49 -23.63 8.97
C HIS A 205 -0.90 -24.23 8.63
N ARG A 206 -1.91 -24.11 9.51
CA ARG A 206 -3.27 -24.67 9.31
C ARG A 206 -4.34 -23.65 8.94
N GLN A 207 -4.09 -22.36 9.16
CA GLN A 207 -5.11 -21.32 9.07
C GLN A 207 -4.72 -20.28 8.04
N ILE A 208 -5.30 -20.43 6.84
CA ILE A 208 -5.14 -19.50 5.72
C ILE A 208 -6.48 -18.84 5.43
N TYR A 209 -6.45 -17.51 5.27
CA TYR A 209 -7.56 -16.68 4.83
C TYR A 209 -7.20 -15.99 3.52
N VAL A 210 -8.22 -15.71 2.71
CA VAL A 210 -8.09 -14.87 1.53
C VAL A 210 -9.12 -13.75 1.58
N GLU A 211 -8.75 -12.56 1.12
CA GLU A 211 -9.71 -11.50 0.86
C GLU A 211 -10.22 -11.61 -0.58
N ARG A 212 -11.55 -11.69 -0.72
CA ARG A 212 -12.24 -11.63 -2.01
C ARG A 212 -13.30 -10.55 -1.93
N ARG A 213 -13.23 -9.57 -2.84
CA ARG A 213 -14.20 -8.46 -2.92
C ARG A 213 -14.42 -7.75 -1.56
N GLY A 214 -13.34 -7.47 -0.81
CA GLY A 214 -13.44 -6.76 0.47
C GLY A 214 -13.83 -7.60 1.68
N LYS A 215 -14.01 -8.92 1.52
CA LYS A 215 -14.44 -9.84 2.59
C LYS A 215 -13.41 -10.96 2.79
N LEU A 216 -13.02 -11.18 4.04
CA LEU A 216 -12.13 -12.27 4.45
C LEU A 216 -12.89 -13.60 4.48
N GLN A 217 -12.26 -14.64 3.92
CA GLN A 217 -12.81 -15.99 3.83
C GLN A 217 -11.71 -17.00 4.18
N ARG A 218 -12.03 -17.97 5.05
CA ARG A 218 -11.11 -19.08 5.34
C ARG A 218 -11.10 -20.07 4.19
N VAL A 219 -9.92 -20.52 3.77
CA VAL A 219 -9.76 -21.55 2.73
C VAL A 219 -9.39 -22.90 3.34
N SER A 220 -9.60 -23.98 2.58
CA SER A 220 -9.20 -25.35 2.97
C SER A 220 -7.71 -25.63 2.76
N THR A 221 -7.03 -24.81 1.95
CA THR A 221 -5.59 -24.86 1.72
C THR A 221 -4.82 -24.70 3.02
N ARG A 222 -3.79 -25.54 3.23
CA ARG A 222 -2.91 -25.51 4.41
C ARG A 222 -1.49 -25.93 4.06
N PHE A 223 -0.54 -25.51 4.89
CA PHE A 223 0.81 -26.05 4.92
C PHE A 223 0.86 -27.32 5.76
N ARG A 224 1.88 -28.15 5.51
CA ARG A 224 2.07 -29.43 6.23
C ARG A 224 2.34 -29.18 7.71
N ASP A 225 3.32 -28.33 7.98
CA ASP A 225 3.84 -28.00 9.31
C ASP A 225 4.50 -26.60 9.26
N ASP A 226 4.93 -26.13 10.42
CA ASP A 226 5.62 -24.84 10.56
C ASP A 226 6.96 -24.81 9.81
N GLU A 227 7.65 -25.95 9.70
CA GLU A 227 8.91 -26.04 8.97
C GLU A 227 8.71 -25.83 7.46
N HIS A 228 7.63 -26.37 6.91
CA HIS A 228 7.24 -26.16 5.52
C HIS A 228 6.92 -24.68 5.27
N LEU A 229 6.09 -24.06 6.10
CA LEU A 229 5.80 -22.63 5.97
C LEU A 229 7.08 -21.79 6.08
N LYS A 230 7.96 -22.09 7.04
CA LYS A 230 9.25 -21.41 7.19
C LYS A 230 10.12 -21.55 5.93
N LYS A 231 10.22 -22.75 5.34
CA LYS A 231 10.96 -22.97 4.08
C LYS A 231 10.43 -22.12 2.92
N ILE A 232 9.11 -21.94 2.83
CA ILE A 232 8.51 -21.06 1.81
C ILE A 232 8.86 -19.60 2.08
N ILE A 233 8.79 -19.14 3.34
CA ILE A 233 9.22 -17.79 3.73
C ILE A 233 10.71 -17.59 3.37
N ASP A 234 11.59 -18.53 3.72
CA ASP A 234 13.02 -18.48 3.41
C ASP A 234 13.28 -18.41 1.89
N ARG A 235 12.49 -19.14 1.09
CA ARG A 235 12.55 -19.11 -0.39
C ARG A 235 12.15 -17.76 -0.95
N ILE A 236 11.12 -17.11 -0.41
CA ILE A 236 10.69 -15.76 -0.82
C ILE A 236 11.78 -14.75 -0.51
N VAL A 237 12.30 -14.80 0.71
CA VAL A 237 13.22 -13.82 1.28
C VAL A 237 14.62 -13.91 0.67
N SER A 238 15.09 -15.12 0.37
CA SER A 238 16.41 -15.36 -0.26
C SER A 238 16.51 -14.80 -1.69
N ARG A 239 15.42 -14.83 -2.47
CA ARG A 239 15.40 -14.28 -3.85
C ARG A 239 15.68 -12.78 -3.91
N ILE A 240 15.36 -12.04 -2.84
CA ILE A 240 15.56 -10.59 -2.75
C ILE A 240 16.78 -10.20 -1.90
N GLY A 241 17.62 -11.17 -1.55
CA GLY A 241 18.84 -10.93 -0.76
C GLY A 241 18.59 -10.51 0.69
N ARG A 242 17.40 -10.80 1.23
CA ARG A 242 17.08 -10.56 2.65
C ARG A 242 17.25 -11.85 3.45
N ARG A 243 17.15 -11.75 4.78
CA ARG A 243 17.19 -12.90 5.70
C ARG A 243 16.10 -12.77 6.75
N VAL A 244 15.62 -13.90 7.24
CA VAL A 244 14.70 -14.01 8.37
C VAL A 244 15.17 -15.16 9.26
N ASP A 245 15.50 -14.85 10.51
CA ASP A 245 16.00 -15.81 11.49
C ASP A 245 15.69 -15.32 12.91
N GLU A 246 16.12 -16.06 13.93
CA GLU A 246 15.82 -15.71 15.33
C GLU A 246 16.39 -14.36 15.77
N SER A 247 17.44 -13.86 15.09
CA SER A 247 18.01 -12.53 15.36
C SER A 247 17.24 -11.41 14.65
N SER A 248 16.61 -11.72 13.52
CA SER A 248 15.77 -10.82 12.72
C SER A 248 14.47 -11.54 12.34
N PRO A 249 13.53 -11.71 13.28
CA PRO A 249 12.36 -12.58 13.12
C PRO A 249 11.22 -11.96 12.29
N MET A 250 11.43 -10.76 11.74
CA MET A 250 10.45 -10.03 10.92
C MET A 250 11.09 -9.64 9.59
N VAL A 251 10.33 -9.73 8.52
CA VAL A 251 10.82 -9.35 7.19
C VAL A 251 9.70 -8.85 6.30
N ASP A 252 9.99 -7.76 5.59
CA ASP A 252 9.21 -7.32 4.43
C ASP A 252 9.93 -7.74 3.14
N ALA A 253 9.18 -8.24 2.17
CA ALA A 253 9.68 -8.82 0.94
C ALA A 253 8.74 -8.56 -0.24
N ARG A 254 9.18 -8.97 -1.43
CA ARG A 254 8.41 -8.90 -2.67
C ARG A 254 8.49 -10.20 -3.45
N LEU A 255 7.36 -10.60 -4.02
CA LEU A 255 7.29 -11.67 -5.01
C LEU A 255 7.68 -11.14 -6.40
N GLU A 256 7.95 -12.06 -7.32
CA GLU A 256 8.29 -11.74 -8.72
C GLU A 256 7.17 -11.02 -9.46
N ASP A 257 5.91 -11.23 -9.06
CA ASP A 257 4.74 -10.55 -9.63
C ASP A 257 4.50 -9.15 -9.05
N GLY A 258 5.36 -8.68 -8.13
CA GLY A 258 5.25 -7.39 -7.45
C GLY A 258 4.41 -7.42 -6.17
N SER A 259 3.81 -8.56 -5.81
CA SER A 259 3.05 -8.69 -4.57
C SER A 259 3.94 -8.45 -3.34
N ARG A 260 3.41 -7.75 -2.35
CA ARG A 260 4.12 -7.42 -1.09
C ARG A 260 3.93 -8.56 -0.11
N VAL A 261 5.00 -8.96 0.56
CA VAL A 261 4.99 -10.01 1.57
C VAL A 261 5.51 -9.45 2.88
N ASN A 262 4.78 -9.65 3.96
CA ASN A 262 5.28 -9.45 5.32
C ASN A 262 5.25 -10.80 6.03
N ALA A 263 6.34 -11.18 6.69
CA ALA A 263 6.43 -12.42 7.44
C ALA A 263 7.05 -12.20 8.82
N ILE A 264 6.59 -13.00 9.78
CA ILE A 264 7.07 -13.02 11.15
C ILE A 264 7.21 -14.46 11.63
N ILE A 265 8.32 -14.78 12.29
CA ILE A 265 8.63 -16.13 12.76
C ILE A 265 8.80 -16.18 14.28
N PRO A 266 8.79 -17.38 14.91
CA PRO A 266 9.17 -17.55 16.30
C PRO A 266 10.56 -16.95 16.59
N PRO A 267 10.79 -16.38 17.79
CA PRO A 267 9.92 -16.44 18.97
C PRO A 267 8.83 -15.36 19.03
N LEU A 268 8.74 -14.44 18.08
CA LEU A 268 7.72 -13.37 18.11
C LEU A 268 6.34 -13.88 17.71
N ALA A 269 6.27 -14.81 16.76
CA ALA A 269 5.04 -15.48 16.37
C ALA A 269 4.86 -16.76 17.20
N LEU A 270 4.08 -16.66 18.29
CA LEU A 270 3.93 -17.74 19.28
C LEU A 270 3.24 -19.00 18.71
N ASP A 271 2.35 -18.82 17.74
CA ASP A 271 1.57 -19.89 17.10
C ASP A 271 2.25 -20.45 15.84
N GLY A 272 3.57 -20.28 15.73
CA GLY A 272 4.37 -20.64 14.55
C GLY A 272 4.55 -19.49 13.56
N PRO A 273 5.25 -19.71 12.44
CA PRO A 273 5.45 -18.70 11.41
C PRO A 273 4.13 -18.16 10.86
N SER A 274 4.09 -16.85 10.59
CA SER A 274 2.93 -16.15 10.04
C SER A 274 3.37 -15.27 8.87
N MET A 275 2.49 -15.11 7.88
CA MET A 275 2.78 -14.38 6.66
C MET A 275 1.52 -13.73 6.09
N SER A 276 1.65 -12.52 5.58
CA SER A 276 0.63 -11.83 4.81
C SER A 276 1.17 -11.46 3.43
N ILE A 277 0.35 -11.69 2.41
CA ILE A 277 0.65 -11.34 1.02
C ILE A 277 -0.44 -10.42 0.51
N ARG A 278 -0.07 -9.19 0.17
CA ARG A 278 -0.95 -8.24 -0.52
C ARG A 278 -0.64 -8.29 -2.00
N ARG A 279 -1.59 -8.80 -2.79
CA ARG A 279 -1.36 -9.07 -4.21
C ARG A 279 -1.27 -7.78 -4.99
N PHE A 280 -0.36 -7.75 -5.95
CA PHE A 280 -0.32 -6.71 -6.95
C PHE A 280 -1.46 -6.94 -7.95
N SER A 281 -2.44 -6.03 -7.98
CA SER A 281 -3.57 -6.16 -8.91
C SER A 281 -3.06 -6.01 -10.34
N ARG A 282 -3.27 -7.02 -11.19
CA ARG A 282 -2.89 -6.94 -12.62
C ARG A 282 -3.80 -6.02 -13.43
N ASP A 283 -5.04 -5.84 -12.97
CA ASP A 283 -6.02 -4.96 -13.61
C ASP A 283 -6.46 -3.89 -12.60
N PRO A 284 -5.90 -2.68 -12.67
CA PRO A 284 -6.28 -1.60 -11.77
C PRO A 284 -7.62 -1.01 -12.22
N LEU A 285 -8.52 -0.76 -11.25
CA LEU A 285 -9.80 -0.10 -11.52
C LEU A 285 -9.61 1.19 -12.31
N GLU A 286 -10.51 1.42 -13.25
CA GLU A 286 -10.61 2.65 -14.03
C GLU A 286 -11.70 3.57 -13.45
N LEU A 287 -11.73 4.82 -13.90
CA LEU A 287 -12.73 5.78 -13.43
C LEU A 287 -14.15 5.32 -13.78
N GLU A 288 -14.32 4.74 -14.96
CA GLU A 288 -15.58 4.17 -15.44
C GLU A 288 -16.06 3.03 -14.53
N ASP A 289 -15.15 2.20 -14.00
CA ASP A 289 -15.50 1.18 -13.00
C ASP A 289 -15.99 1.82 -11.71
N LEU A 290 -15.32 2.88 -11.24
CA LEU A 290 -15.73 3.60 -10.04
C LEU A 290 -17.13 4.24 -10.20
N ILE A 291 -17.43 4.76 -11.39
CA ILE A 291 -18.77 5.26 -11.73
C ILE A 291 -19.79 4.11 -11.72
N ASN A 292 -19.47 2.98 -12.34
CA ASN A 292 -20.35 1.80 -12.37
C ASN A 292 -20.62 1.22 -10.97
N TYR A 293 -19.65 1.30 -10.05
CA TYR A 293 -19.82 0.92 -8.65
C TYR A 293 -20.55 1.99 -7.82
N GLY A 294 -20.87 3.14 -8.40
CA GLY A 294 -21.50 4.26 -7.70
C GLY A 294 -20.60 4.88 -6.65
N ALA A 295 -19.28 4.84 -6.84
CA ALA A 295 -18.31 5.50 -5.96
C ALA A 295 -18.30 7.03 -6.16
N LEU A 296 -18.66 7.48 -7.37
CA LEU A 296 -18.83 8.87 -7.77
C LEU A 296 -19.83 8.94 -8.94
N THR A 297 -20.35 10.14 -9.22
CA THR A 297 -21.21 10.39 -10.40
C THR A 297 -20.37 10.62 -11.66
N PRO A 298 -20.94 10.42 -12.86
CA PRO A 298 -20.28 10.77 -14.12
C PRO A 298 -19.84 12.24 -14.18
N ALA A 299 -20.71 13.14 -13.73
CA ALA A 299 -20.44 14.58 -13.64
C ALA A 299 -19.19 14.87 -12.78
N MET A 300 -19.10 14.27 -11.59
CA MET A 300 -17.93 14.39 -10.73
C MET A 300 -16.67 13.81 -11.40
N GLY A 301 -16.82 12.70 -12.13
CA GLY A 301 -15.74 12.07 -12.89
C GLY A 301 -15.14 13.02 -13.93
N GLU A 302 -15.97 13.72 -14.69
CA GLU A 302 -15.49 14.70 -15.69
C GLU A 302 -14.78 15.90 -15.06
N VAL A 303 -15.31 16.41 -13.93
CA VAL A 303 -14.62 17.47 -13.18
C VAL A 303 -13.24 16.99 -12.71
N LEU A 304 -13.14 15.77 -12.16
CA LEU A 304 -11.86 15.19 -11.73
C LEU A 304 -10.86 15.01 -12.88
N LYS A 305 -11.32 14.55 -14.06
CA LYS A 305 -10.48 14.50 -15.28
C LYS A 305 -9.94 15.88 -15.62
N GLY A 306 -10.80 16.89 -15.58
CA GLY A 306 -10.42 18.27 -15.86
C GLY A 306 -9.41 18.84 -14.87
N ILE A 307 -9.60 18.58 -13.58
CA ILE A 307 -8.67 18.98 -12.51
C ILE A 307 -7.26 18.42 -12.77
N VAL A 308 -7.16 17.13 -13.11
CA VAL A 308 -5.86 16.51 -13.42
C VAL A 308 -5.23 17.14 -14.67
N ARG A 309 -5.99 17.31 -15.75
CA ARG A 309 -5.48 17.88 -17.02
C ARG A 309 -5.06 19.34 -16.89
N ALA A 310 -5.73 20.11 -16.04
CA ALA A 310 -5.40 21.52 -15.75
C ALA A 310 -4.25 21.67 -14.73
N ARG A 311 -3.58 20.58 -14.35
CA ARG A 311 -2.45 20.55 -13.41
C ARG A 311 -2.77 21.15 -12.04
N LEU A 312 -3.97 20.87 -11.52
CA LEU A 312 -4.27 21.20 -10.13
C LEU A 312 -3.61 20.19 -9.19
N ASN A 313 -3.11 20.67 -8.06
CA ASN A 313 -2.50 19.87 -7.00
C ASN A 313 -3.59 19.17 -6.17
N ILE A 314 -3.53 17.84 -6.07
CA ILE A 314 -4.61 17.01 -5.51
C ILE A 314 -4.13 16.24 -4.29
N ILE A 315 -4.89 16.35 -3.19
CA ILE A 315 -4.75 15.48 -2.02
C ILE A 315 -5.93 14.50 -1.97
N VAL A 316 -5.65 13.21 -2.01
CA VAL A 316 -6.68 12.17 -1.78
C VAL A 316 -6.63 11.74 -0.31
N SER A 317 -7.67 12.05 0.45
CA SER A 317 -7.73 11.78 1.89
C SER A 317 -8.75 10.70 2.26
N GLY A 318 -8.52 9.99 3.36
CA GLY A 318 -9.41 8.91 3.81
C GLY A 318 -8.82 7.94 4.81
N GLY A 319 -9.68 7.15 5.45
CA GLY A 319 -9.26 6.11 6.39
C GLY A 319 -8.51 4.93 5.74
N THR A 320 -8.03 4.00 6.55
CA THR A 320 -7.47 2.73 6.06
C THR A 320 -8.51 1.94 5.26
N GLY A 321 -8.11 1.39 4.11
CA GLY A 321 -9.00 0.59 3.25
C GLY A 321 -10.12 1.36 2.53
N SER A 322 -10.13 2.70 2.59
CA SER A 322 -11.13 3.54 1.91
C SER A 322 -10.95 3.65 0.40
N GLY A 323 -9.82 3.20 -0.14
CA GLY A 323 -9.51 3.25 -1.58
C GLY A 323 -8.70 4.47 -2.03
N LYS A 324 -7.94 5.13 -1.13
CA LYS A 324 -7.09 6.29 -1.47
C LYS A 324 -6.14 6.01 -2.63
N THR A 325 -5.31 4.97 -2.53
CA THR A 325 -4.36 4.60 -3.58
C THR A 325 -5.07 4.24 -4.88
N THR A 326 -6.24 3.60 -4.80
CA THR A 326 -7.08 3.29 -5.97
C THR A 326 -7.57 4.56 -6.67
N MET A 327 -8.09 5.53 -5.91
CA MET A 327 -8.51 6.82 -6.44
C MET A 327 -7.31 7.59 -7.03
N LEU A 328 -6.20 7.65 -6.31
CA LEU A 328 -4.95 8.25 -6.79
C LEU A 328 -4.51 7.62 -8.13
N ASN A 329 -4.57 6.30 -8.23
CA ASN A 329 -4.22 5.57 -9.45
C ASN A 329 -5.20 5.80 -10.61
N CYS A 330 -6.49 5.98 -10.32
CA CYS A 330 -7.47 6.36 -11.35
C CYS A 330 -7.19 7.77 -11.86
N LEU A 331 -6.93 8.73 -10.96
CA LEU A 331 -6.64 10.12 -11.32
C LEU A 331 -5.33 10.25 -12.09
N SER A 332 -4.28 9.53 -11.69
CA SER A 332 -2.96 9.59 -12.35
C SER A 332 -3.01 9.15 -13.82
N ARG A 333 -4.01 8.37 -14.23
CA ARG A 333 -4.20 7.97 -15.64
C ARG A 333 -4.66 9.10 -16.55
N PHE A 334 -5.21 10.18 -16.00
CA PHE A 334 -5.59 11.37 -16.77
C PHE A 334 -4.45 12.38 -16.92
N VAL A 335 -3.27 12.08 -16.39
CA VAL A 335 -2.06 12.86 -16.67
C VAL A 335 -1.74 12.74 -18.17
N PRO A 336 -1.49 13.85 -18.88
CA PRO A 336 -1.12 13.81 -20.30
C PRO A 336 0.11 12.93 -20.59
N HIS A 337 0.14 12.26 -21.75
CA HIS A 337 1.21 11.32 -22.13
C HIS A 337 2.55 11.99 -22.44
N ASP A 338 2.55 13.29 -22.72
CA ASP A 338 3.73 14.11 -22.97
C ASP A 338 4.43 14.61 -21.69
N GLU A 339 3.85 14.32 -20.52
CA GLU A 339 4.41 14.70 -19.23
C GLU A 339 5.27 13.59 -18.63
N ARG A 340 6.40 13.97 -18.05
CA ARG A 340 7.26 13.08 -17.27
C ARG A 340 6.78 13.03 -15.82
N VAL A 341 6.42 11.83 -15.38
CA VAL A 341 5.92 11.60 -14.02
C VAL A 341 6.93 10.82 -13.20
N VAL A 342 7.21 11.28 -11.98
CA VAL A 342 7.98 10.51 -10.99
C VAL A 342 7.04 10.07 -9.88
N THR A 343 6.92 8.76 -9.65
CA THR A 343 6.18 8.21 -8.50
C THR A 343 7.14 7.84 -7.37
N ILE A 344 6.73 8.11 -6.13
CA ILE A 344 7.49 7.78 -4.92
C ILE A 344 6.56 7.05 -3.97
N GLU A 345 6.87 5.80 -3.64
CA GLU A 345 5.99 4.96 -2.83
C GLU A 345 6.80 4.10 -1.86
N ASP A 346 6.23 3.71 -0.72
CA ASP A 346 6.87 2.70 0.14
C ASP A 346 6.90 1.32 -0.51
N ALA A 347 5.90 1.05 -1.34
CA ALA A 347 6.02 0.09 -2.43
C ALA A 347 5.21 0.60 -3.58
N ALA A 348 5.79 0.44 -4.77
CA ALA A 348 5.16 0.71 -6.03
C ALA A 348 3.83 -0.05 -6.21
N GLU A 349 2.71 0.59 -5.89
CA GLU A 349 1.33 0.15 -6.12
C GLU A 349 0.74 0.85 -7.35
N LEU A 350 1.21 2.06 -7.67
CA LEU A 350 0.72 2.85 -8.80
C LEU A 350 1.10 2.23 -10.15
N GLN A 351 0.14 2.26 -11.06
CA GLN A 351 0.18 1.71 -12.41
C GLN A 351 -0.35 2.75 -13.40
N LEU A 352 0.57 3.63 -13.79
CA LEU A 352 0.36 4.70 -14.75
C LEU A 352 0.38 4.15 -16.18
N LYS A 353 -0.41 4.79 -17.07
CA LYS A 353 -0.50 4.43 -18.50
C LYS A 353 0.47 5.23 -19.38
N GLN A 354 1.11 6.25 -18.83
CA GLN A 354 2.03 7.14 -19.53
C GLN A 354 3.37 6.42 -19.77
N ASP A 355 4.04 6.75 -20.87
CA ASP A 355 5.33 6.14 -21.22
C ASP A 355 6.49 6.71 -20.36
N HIS A 356 6.44 8.01 -20.07
CA HIS A 356 7.50 8.75 -19.38
C HIS A 356 7.38 8.69 -17.85
N VAL A 357 7.31 7.48 -17.29
CA VAL A 357 7.15 7.26 -15.85
C VAL A 357 8.43 6.73 -15.22
N VAL A 358 8.89 7.38 -14.16
CA VAL A 358 9.95 6.85 -13.28
C VAL A 358 9.34 6.45 -11.94
N ARG A 359 9.48 5.17 -11.59
CA ARG A 359 8.96 4.61 -10.33
C ARG A 359 10.08 4.52 -9.32
N LEU A 360 9.95 5.24 -8.22
CA LEU A 360 10.89 5.23 -7.10
C LEU A 360 10.22 4.59 -5.89
N GLU A 361 11.04 3.90 -5.10
CA GLU A 361 10.58 3.16 -3.93
C GLU A 361 11.48 3.44 -2.75
N THR A 362 10.88 3.63 -1.57
CA THR A 362 11.66 3.77 -0.34
C THR A 362 12.38 2.47 0.00
N ARG A 363 13.44 2.57 0.77
CA ARG A 363 14.19 1.42 1.24
C ARG A 363 14.31 1.51 2.76
N PRO A 364 13.74 0.57 3.52
CA PRO A 364 13.99 0.53 4.97
C PRO A 364 15.47 0.25 5.24
N PRO A 365 15.99 0.58 6.44
CA PRO A 365 17.34 0.22 6.82
C PRO A 365 17.56 -1.31 6.76
N ASN A 366 18.81 -1.72 6.58
CA ASN A 366 19.21 -3.12 6.74
C ASN A 366 19.19 -3.52 8.23
N ILE A 367 19.57 -4.78 8.52
CA ILE A 367 19.59 -5.32 9.88
C ILE A 367 20.58 -4.53 10.77
N GLU A 368 21.64 -3.99 10.18
CA GLU A 368 22.62 -3.14 10.85
C GLU A 368 22.14 -1.68 11.06
N GLY A 369 20.94 -1.33 10.60
CA GLY A 369 20.39 0.04 10.72
C GLY A 369 20.88 1.02 9.65
N GLU A 370 21.58 0.54 8.63
CA GLU A 370 22.21 1.34 7.57
C GLU A 370 21.43 1.29 6.24
N GLY A 371 21.71 2.25 5.37
CA GLY A 371 21.24 2.24 3.98
C GLY A 371 19.75 2.56 3.79
N GLU A 372 19.08 3.12 4.80
CA GLU A 372 17.72 3.65 4.66
C GLU A 372 17.66 4.73 3.56
N VAL A 373 16.61 4.69 2.75
CA VAL A 373 16.26 5.72 1.78
C VAL A 373 14.80 6.07 2.00
N THR A 374 14.56 7.25 2.55
CA THR A 374 13.22 7.69 2.95
C THR A 374 12.47 8.30 1.76
N ALA A 375 11.14 8.41 1.88
CA ALA A 375 10.32 9.14 0.91
C ALA A 375 10.82 10.59 0.72
N ARG A 376 11.28 11.21 1.81
CA ARG A 376 11.84 12.57 1.80
C ARG A 376 13.10 12.67 0.94
N ASP A 377 14.00 11.69 1.03
CA ASP A 377 15.21 11.65 0.22
C ASP A 377 14.88 11.52 -1.27
N LEU A 378 13.89 10.69 -1.59
CA LEU A 378 13.40 10.50 -2.95
C LEU A 378 12.72 11.76 -3.51
N VAL A 379 11.92 12.47 -2.70
CA VAL A 379 11.30 13.74 -3.11
C VAL A 379 12.38 14.78 -3.40
N LYS A 380 13.40 14.92 -2.56
CA LYS A 380 14.52 15.85 -2.83
C LYS A 380 15.30 15.46 -4.09
N ASN A 381 15.54 14.17 -4.29
CA ASN A 381 16.25 13.69 -5.47
C ASN A 381 15.42 13.90 -6.75
N CYS A 382 14.10 13.69 -6.69
CA CYS A 382 13.25 13.78 -7.89
C CYS A 382 13.22 15.18 -8.50
N LEU A 383 13.41 16.24 -7.72
CA LEU A 383 13.54 17.62 -8.23
C LEU A 383 14.71 17.79 -9.22
N ARG A 384 15.71 16.90 -9.20
CA ARG A 384 16.83 16.89 -10.16
C ARG A 384 16.56 16.05 -11.40
N MET A 385 15.44 15.33 -11.44
CA MET A 385 15.09 14.39 -12.52
C MET A 385 14.22 15.05 -13.61
N ARG A 386 14.05 16.38 -13.53
CA ARG A 386 13.18 17.20 -14.40
C ARG A 386 11.77 16.59 -14.54
N PRO A 387 11.05 16.30 -13.44
CA PRO A 387 9.67 15.84 -13.52
C PRO A 387 8.76 16.99 -13.94
N ASP A 388 7.74 16.69 -14.72
CA ASP A 388 6.59 17.58 -14.89
C ASP A 388 5.61 17.40 -13.72
N ARG A 389 5.49 16.17 -13.19
CA ARG A 389 4.70 15.85 -11.99
C ARG A 389 5.40 14.93 -11.03
N ILE A 390 5.13 15.14 -9.75
CA ILE A 390 5.56 14.25 -8.67
C ILE A 390 4.31 13.66 -8.02
N ILE A 391 4.27 12.33 -7.94
CA ILE A 391 3.19 11.62 -7.25
C ILE A 391 3.78 10.88 -6.07
N VAL A 392 3.39 11.27 -4.86
CA VAL A 392 3.79 10.56 -3.64
C VAL A 392 2.64 9.63 -3.25
N GLY A 393 2.88 8.33 -3.17
CA GLY A 393 1.82 7.33 -2.92
C GLY A 393 1.07 7.60 -1.63
N GLU A 394 1.78 7.95 -0.56
CA GLU A 394 1.21 8.40 0.71
C GLU A 394 2.24 9.24 1.45
N VAL A 395 1.81 10.33 2.06
CA VAL A 395 2.65 11.13 2.96
C VAL A 395 2.29 10.88 4.43
N ARG A 396 3.32 10.66 5.24
CA ARG A 396 3.28 10.25 6.64
C ARG A 396 4.23 11.05 7.53
N GLY A 397 5.14 11.84 6.97
CA GLY A 397 6.17 12.54 7.72
C GLY A 397 6.75 13.77 7.02
N GLY A 398 8.06 13.99 7.21
CA GLY A 398 8.72 15.23 6.81
C GLY A 398 8.80 15.48 5.30
N GLU A 399 8.57 14.46 4.47
CA GLU A 399 8.43 14.59 3.02
C GLU A 399 7.26 15.49 2.60
N VAL A 400 6.25 15.69 3.46
CA VAL A 400 5.14 16.63 3.20
C VAL A 400 5.66 18.01 2.85
N LEU A 401 6.66 18.51 3.57
CA LEU A 401 7.19 19.83 3.28
C LEU A 401 7.79 19.87 1.89
N ASP A 402 8.75 18.99 1.60
CA ASP A 402 9.46 18.96 0.32
C ASP A 402 8.47 18.79 -0.85
N MET A 403 7.41 18.01 -0.64
CA MET A 403 6.29 17.88 -1.59
C MET A 403 5.52 19.20 -1.77
N LEU A 404 5.13 19.88 -0.69
CA LEU A 404 4.48 21.20 -0.77
C LEU A 404 5.40 22.25 -1.43
N GLN A 405 6.72 22.13 -1.25
CA GLN A 405 7.67 23.00 -1.97
C GLN A 405 7.64 22.71 -3.46
N ALA A 406 7.70 21.45 -3.86
CA ALA A 406 7.61 21.06 -5.27
C ALA A 406 6.32 21.60 -5.93
N MET A 407 5.18 21.46 -5.24
CA MET A 407 3.87 21.96 -5.66
C MET A 407 3.82 23.48 -5.85
N ASN A 408 4.58 24.24 -5.07
CA ASN A 408 4.67 25.70 -5.21
C ASN A 408 5.76 26.14 -6.21
N THR A 409 6.67 25.24 -6.63
CA THR A 409 7.89 25.59 -7.39
C THR A 409 7.97 24.89 -8.74
N GLY A 410 6.86 24.91 -9.49
CA GLY A 410 6.84 24.50 -10.90
C GLY A 410 6.63 23.02 -11.16
N HIS A 411 6.24 22.25 -10.14
CA HIS A 411 5.81 20.85 -10.27
C HIS A 411 4.30 20.74 -10.01
N ASP A 412 3.54 21.63 -10.63
CA ASP A 412 2.09 21.69 -10.54
C ASP A 412 1.44 20.38 -11.02
N GLY A 413 0.23 20.12 -10.56
CA GLY A 413 -0.49 18.91 -10.91
C GLY A 413 -0.01 17.68 -10.15
N SER A 414 0.80 17.87 -9.11
CA SER A 414 1.28 16.82 -8.22
C SER A 414 0.13 16.22 -7.40
N LEU A 415 0.25 14.94 -7.05
CA LEU A 415 -0.78 14.21 -6.34
C LEU A 415 -0.19 13.47 -5.14
N THR A 416 -0.98 13.34 -4.07
CA THR A 416 -0.64 12.44 -2.96
C THR A 416 -1.85 11.86 -2.26
N THR A 417 -1.61 10.91 -1.36
CA THR A 417 -2.61 10.49 -0.38
C THR A 417 -2.23 10.84 1.05
N VAL A 418 -3.25 11.12 1.87
CA VAL A 418 -3.10 11.38 3.31
C VAL A 418 -4.14 10.56 4.07
N HIS A 419 -3.73 9.87 5.13
CA HIS A 419 -4.71 9.28 6.04
C HIS A 419 -5.40 10.39 6.85
N ALA A 420 -6.71 10.59 6.67
CA ALA A 420 -7.50 11.57 7.42
C ALA A 420 -9.00 11.24 7.40
N ASN A 421 -9.72 11.68 8.43
CA ASN A 421 -11.17 11.42 8.56
C ASN A 421 -12.04 12.48 7.88
N SER A 422 -11.46 13.62 7.50
CA SER A 422 -12.15 14.70 6.78
C SER A 422 -11.14 15.57 6.01
N PRO A 423 -11.58 16.41 5.05
CA PRO A 423 -10.70 17.38 4.40
C PRO A 423 -9.98 18.32 5.36
N ARG A 424 -10.68 18.81 6.41
CA ARG A 424 -10.07 19.66 7.46
C ARG A 424 -8.99 18.92 8.24
N ASP A 425 -9.25 17.67 8.58
CA ASP A 425 -8.30 16.80 9.28
C ASP A 425 -7.07 16.50 8.40
N ALA A 426 -7.23 16.38 7.08
CA ALA A 426 -6.11 16.21 6.16
C ALA A 426 -5.13 17.40 6.22
N LEU A 427 -5.65 18.63 6.21
CA LEU A 427 -4.85 19.85 6.36
C LEU A 427 -4.14 19.90 7.72
N MET A 428 -4.86 19.63 8.81
CA MET A 428 -4.29 19.60 10.17
C MET A 428 -3.17 18.55 10.30
N ARG A 429 -3.33 17.39 9.68
CA ARG A 429 -2.31 16.33 9.69
C ARG A 429 -1.08 16.72 8.88
N MET A 430 -1.25 17.38 7.73
CA MET A 430 -0.11 17.95 7.00
C MET A 430 0.63 18.99 7.84
N GLU A 431 -0.09 19.88 8.54
CA GLU A 431 0.53 20.85 9.46
C GLU A 431 1.37 20.14 10.54
N THR A 432 0.81 19.09 11.13
CA THR A 432 1.48 18.30 12.18
C THR A 432 2.72 17.58 11.65
N MET A 433 2.64 16.95 10.47
CA MET A 433 3.77 16.25 9.85
C MET A 433 4.95 17.19 9.57
N VAL A 434 4.67 18.41 9.10
CA VAL A 434 5.71 19.43 8.88
C VAL A 434 6.31 19.90 10.20
N ALA A 435 5.49 20.11 11.24
CA ALA A 435 5.99 20.48 12.56
C ALA A 435 6.91 19.40 13.16
N MET A 436 6.55 18.11 12.99
CA MET A 436 7.37 16.98 13.44
C MET A 436 8.69 16.83 12.69
N ALA A 437 8.81 17.40 11.49
CA ALA A 437 10.04 17.39 10.69
C ALA A 437 11.14 18.31 11.25
N GLY A 438 10.89 18.99 12.38
CA GLY A 438 11.89 19.79 13.12
C GLY A 438 12.16 21.16 12.52
N LEU A 439 11.26 21.68 11.69
CA LEU A 439 11.41 22.99 11.08
C LEU A 439 10.68 24.06 11.88
N ASN A 440 11.38 25.14 12.20
CA ASN A 440 10.84 26.29 12.91
C ASN A 440 10.03 27.20 11.97
N ILE A 441 8.92 26.68 11.44
CA ILE A 441 7.94 27.45 10.67
C ILE A 441 6.79 27.80 11.61
N THR A 442 6.40 29.09 11.66
CA THR A 442 5.20 29.48 12.43
C THR A 442 3.96 28.83 11.84
N GLY A 443 2.99 28.45 12.69
CA GLY A 443 1.76 27.80 12.22
C GLY A 443 1.01 28.62 11.15
N SER A 444 1.05 29.94 11.26
CA SER A 444 0.46 30.88 10.29
C SER A 444 1.10 30.81 8.91
N SER A 445 2.43 30.75 8.86
CA SER A 445 3.20 30.66 7.61
C SER A 445 3.00 29.30 6.95
N LEU A 446 2.94 28.23 7.75
CA LEU A 446 2.69 26.88 7.26
C LEU A 446 1.30 26.74 6.63
N LYS A 447 0.26 27.31 7.27
CA LYS A 447 -1.08 27.32 6.69
C LYS A 447 -1.17 28.08 5.38
N ARG A 448 -0.48 29.23 5.27
CA ARG A 448 -0.35 29.96 3.99
C ARG A 448 0.32 29.09 2.94
N TYR A 449 1.37 28.37 3.34
CA TYR A 449 2.11 27.48 2.46
C TYR A 449 1.28 26.31 1.93
N ILE A 450 0.51 25.66 2.81
CA ILE A 450 -0.41 24.59 2.43
C ILE A 450 -1.52 25.15 1.54
N SER A 451 -2.09 26.31 1.92
CA SER A 451 -3.18 26.94 1.18
C SER A 451 -2.78 27.42 -0.22
N SER A 452 -1.50 27.71 -0.46
CA SER A 452 -1.01 28.09 -1.79
C SER A 452 -0.64 26.88 -2.65
N ALA A 453 -0.21 25.79 -2.00
CA ALA A 453 0.24 24.58 -2.69
C ALA A 453 -0.92 23.69 -3.12
N VAL A 454 -1.94 23.51 -2.28
CA VAL A 454 -3.01 22.54 -2.48
C VAL A 454 -4.20 23.21 -3.15
N ASP A 455 -4.67 22.66 -4.27
CA ASP A 455 -5.86 23.17 -4.95
C ASP A 455 -7.13 22.40 -4.53
N VAL A 456 -7.04 21.07 -4.45
CA VAL A 456 -8.21 20.18 -4.28
C VAL A 456 -7.95 19.06 -3.28
N ILE A 457 -8.96 18.76 -2.46
CA ILE A 457 -9.01 17.59 -1.59
C ILE A 457 -10.16 16.67 -2.01
N VAL A 458 -9.82 15.40 -2.29
CA VAL A 458 -10.79 14.32 -2.57
C VAL A 458 -10.88 13.42 -1.34
N GLN A 459 -11.98 13.51 -0.59
CA GLN A 459 -12.21 12.66 0.58
C GLN A 459 -12.92 11.37 0.17
N VAL A 460 -12.26 10.23 0.36
CA VAL A 460 -12.83 8.90 0.14
C VAL A 460 -13.08 8.16 1.45
N SER A 461 -14.18 7.41 1.53
CA SER A 461 -14.52 6.60 2.70
C SER A 461 -15.05 5.21 2.30
N ARG A 462 -14.81 4.23 3.18
CA ARG A 462 -15.48 2.92 3.15
C ARG A 462 -16.70 3.01 4.04
N LEU A 463 -17.88 2.78 3.47
CA LEU A 463 -19.15 2.79 4.19
C LEU A 463 -19.42 1.45 4.89
N SER A 464 -20.46 1.41 5.71
CA SER A 464 -20.81 0.24 6.54
C SER A 464 -21.15 -1.01 5.73
N ASP A 465 -21.63 -0.85 4.49
CA ASP A 465 -21.92 -1.95 3.56
C ASP A 465 -20.67 -2.44 2.80
N GLY A 466 -19.51 -1.83 3.06
CA GLY A 466 -18.24 -2.12 2.40
C GLY A 466 -18.03 -1.38 1.09
N SER A 467 -19.03 -0.64 0.59
CA SER A 467 -18.85 0.22 -0.59
C SER A 467 -17.86 1.34 -0.29
N ARG A 468 -17.15 1.79 -1.33
CA ARG A 468 -16.20 2.91 -1.25
C ARG A 468 -16.76 4.06 -2.07
N LYS A 469 -16.84 5.26 -1.49
CA LYS A 469 -17.39 6.46 -2.15
C LYS A 469 -16.51 7.68 -1.91
N ILE A 470 -16.53 8.62 -2.87
CA ILE A 470 -16.10 9.99 -2.62
C ILE A 470 -17.19 10.65 -1.77
N ILE A 471 -16.82 11.03 -0.55
CA ILE A 471 -17.73 11.68 0.40
C ILE A 471 -17.72 13.20 0.21
N SER A 472 -16.59 13.75 -0.22
CA SER A 472 -16.42 15.19 -0.44
C SER A 472 -15.38 15.44 -1.54
N LEU A 473 -15.70 16.34 -2.46
CA LEU A 473 -14.73 17.00 -3.35
C LEU A 473 -14.67 18.48 -2.95
N SER A 474 -13.58 18.90 -2.32
CA SER A 474 -13.42 20.26 -1.80
C SER A 474 -12.28 21.00 -2.50
N GLU A 475 -12.49 22.26 -2.86
CA GLU A 475 -11.41 23.16 -3.26
C GLU A 475 -10.86 23.95 -2.08
N ILE A 476 -9.58 24.29 -2.13
CA ILE A 476 -8.96 25.27 -1.24
C ILE A 476 -9.24 26.67 -1.79
N ALA A 477 -9.99 27.48 -1.05
CA ALA A 477 -10.44 28.78 -1.51
C ALA A 477 -9.50 29.94 -1.12
N GLY A 478 -8.41 29.64 -0.41
CA GLY A 478 -7.45 30.60 0.15
C GLY A 478 -7.48 30.63 1.68
N MET A 479 -7.12 31.77 2.27
CA MET A 479 -7.11 31.98 3.72
C MET A 479 -7.97 33.16 4.16
N GLU A 480 -8.58 33.01 5.32
CA GLU A 480 -9.23 34.09 6.08
C GLU A 480 -8.58 34.17 7.47
N GLY A 481 -7.77 35.21 7.68
CA GLY A 481 -6.91 35.32 8.86
C GLY A 481 -5.92 34.14 8.95
N GLU A 482 -6.12 33.29 9.97
CA GLU A 482 -5.29 32.13 10.30
C GLU A 482 -5.95 30.79 9.94
N ALA A 483 -7.09 30.83 9.23
CA ALA A 483 -7.84 29.65 8.82
C ALA A 483 -7.74 29.45 7.30
N ILE A 484 -7.44 28.22 6.88
CA ILE A 484 -7.57 27.81 5.48
C ILE A 484 -9.06 27.64 5.18
N THR A 485 -9.54 28.37 4.18
CA THR A 485 -10.93 28.31 3.72
C THR A 485 -11.08 27.25 2.63
N MET A 486 -12.19 26.54 2.65
CA MET A 486 -12.51 25.50 1.66
C MET A 486 -13.95 25.65 1.18
N GLN A 487 -14.19 25.24 -0.06
CA GLN A 487 -15.53 25.16 -0.62
C GLN A 487 -15.78 23.73 -1.12
N GLU A 488 -16.85 23.12 -0.63
CA GLU A 488 -17.24 21.78 -1.05
C GLU A 488 -18.01 21.88 -2.37
N ILE A 489 -17.46 21.30 -3.43
CA ILE A 489 -18.04 21.33 -4.78
C ILE A 489 -19.04 20.19 -4.97
N PHE A 490 -18.69 19.00 -4.46
CA PHE A 490 -19.58 17.84 -4.41
C PHE A 490 -19.54 17.18 -3.03
N ALA A 491 -20.68 16.66 -2.61
CA ALA A 491 -20.82 15.93 -1.35
C ALA A 491 -21.68 14.68 -1.53
N PHE A 492 -21.32 13.60 -0.84
CA PHE A 492 -22.21 12.44 -0.70
C PHE A 492 -23.06 12.60 0.55
N LYS A 493 -24.39 12.57 0.37
CA LYS A 493 -25.36 12.59 1.46
C LYS A 493 -25.92 11.20 1.66
N GLN A 494 -25.58 10.57 2.78
CA GLN A 494 -26.22 9.34 3.22
C GLN A 494 -27.63 9.65 3.75
N GLU A 495 -28.64 8.98 3.20
CA GLU A 495 -30.05 9.14 3.60
C GLU A 495 -30.51 8.03 4.53
N GLY A 496 -29.88 6.85 4.46
CA GLY A 496 -30.21 5.74 5.35
C GLY A 496 -29.46 4.45 5.01
N ILE A 497 -29.97 3.36 5.56
CA ILE A 497 -29.53 1.99 5.27
C ILE A 497 -30.77 1.21 4.84
N GLY A 498 -30.69 0.56 3.67
CA GLY A 498 -31.75 -0.27 3.12
C GLY A 498 -31.94 -1.58 3.89
N PRO A 499 -33.06 -2.29 3.66
CA PRO A 499 -33.38 -3.54 4.33
C PRO A 499 -32.37 -4.68 4.03
N ASP A 500 -31.60 -4.58 2.95
CA ASP A 500 -30.51 -5.50 2.60
C ASP A 500 -29.15 -5.11 3.23
N GLY A 501 -29.13 -4.09 4.09
CA GLY A 501 -27.93 -3.58 4.74
C GLY A 501 -27.08 -2.66 3.86
N LYS A 502 -27.52 -2.33 2.64
CA LYS A 502 -26.80 -1.40 1.76
C LYS A 502 -27.04 0.04 2.14
N VAL A 503 -26.04 0.89 1.94
CA VAL A 503 -26.17 2.32 2.19
C VAL A 503 -26.97 2.98 1.06
N ILE A 504 -27.99 3.73 1.45
CA ILE A 504 -28.78 4.57 0.55
C ILE A 504 -28.29 6.01 0.71
N GLY A 505 -27.95 6.63 -0.41
CA GLY A 505 -27.51 8.02 -0.45
C GLY A 505 -27.13 8.44 -1.85
N GLU A 506 -26.86 9.72 -2.00
CA GLU A 506 -26.66 10.35 -3.31
C GLU A 506 -25.49 11.34 -3.25
N SER A 507 -24.67 11.37 -4.31
CA SER A 507 -23.62 12.37 -4.49
C SER A 507 -24.17 13.55 -5.27
N LYS A 508 -24.14 14.74 -4.69
CA LYS A 508 -24.71 15.97 -5.28
C LYS A 508 -23.66 17.05 -5.44
N ALA A 509 -23.83 17.85 -6.50
CA ALA A 509 -23.16 19.14 -6.60
C ALA A 509 -23.75 20.11 -5.56
N MET A 510 -22.93 21.03 -5.06
CA MET A 510 -23.32 21.94 -3.98
C MET A 510 -23.79 23.33 -4.47
N GLY A 511 -23.92 23.54 -5.78
CA GLY A 511 -24.36 24.83 -6.34
C GLY A 511 -23.27 25.90 -6.38
N ILE A 512 -22.02 25.49 -6.22
CA ILE A 512 -20.87 26.38 -6.18
C ILE A 512 -20.08 26.19 -7.47
N ARG A 513 -19.85 27.29 -8.21
CA ARG A 513 -18.89 27.31 -9.31
C ARG A 513 -17.48 27.39 -8.71
N PRO A 514 -16.60 26.40 -8.94
CA PRO A 514 -15.26 26.38 -8.35
C PRO A 514 -14.43 27.61 -8.75
N LYS A 515 -13.61 28.13 -7.83
CA LYS A 515 -12.63 29.18 -8.14
C LYS A 515 -11.59 28.73 -9.15
N PHE A 516 -11.32 27.43 -9.23
CA PHE A 516 -10.41 26.90 -10.24
C PHE A 516 -11.00 26.85 -11.64
N ALA A 517 -12.31 27.05 -11.84
CA ALA A 517 -12.97 26.89 -13.15
C ALA A 517 -12.29 27.68 -14.30
N PRO A 518 -11.86 28.96 -14.12
CA PRO A 518 -11.13 29.69 -15.15
C PRO A 518 -9.80 29.02 -15.56
N ARG A 519 -9.13 28.32 -14.64
CA ARG A 519 -7.89 27.56 -14.93
C ARG A 519 -8.19 26.36 -15.83
N LEU A 520 -9.33 25.69 -15.64
CA LEU A 520 -9.75 24.59 -16.50
C LEU A 520 -10.12 25.13 -17.89
N GLU A 521 -10.85 26.25 -17.96
CA GLU A 521 -11.17 26.91 -19.23
C GLU A 521 -9.90 27.35 -19.99
N ALA A 522 -8.91 27.91 -19.30
CA ALA A 522 -7.62 28.27 -19.89
C ALA A 522 -6.82 27.06 -20.40
N ALA A 523 -7.05 25.89 -19.82
CA ALA A 523 -6.51 24.61 -20.28
C ALA A 523 -7.36 23.96 -21.41
N GLY A 524 -8.36 24.68 -21.93
CA GLY A 524 -9.27 24.20 -22.99
C GLY A 524 -10.32 23.21 -22.50
N ILE A 525 -10.57 23.15 -21.18
CA ILE A 525 -11.53 22.24 -20.56
C ILE A 525 -12.76 23.07 -20.17
N HIS A 526 -13.83 22.91 -20.95
CA HIS A 526 -15.08 23.63 -20.74
C HIS A 526 -16.11 22.70 -20.10
N PHE A 527 -16.77 23.18 -19.06
CA PHE A 527 -17.92 22.52 -18.45
C PHE A 527 -19.17 23.33 -18.68
N ASP A 528 -20.29 22.63 -18.91
CA ASP A 528 -21.60 23.24 -18.74
C ASP A 528 -21.79 23.60 -17.27
N GLY A 529 -22.24 24.82 -16.98
CA GLY A 529 -22.54 25.27 -15.63
C GLY A 529 -23.58 24.39 -14.92
N ALA A 530 -24.41 23.67 -15.68
CA ALA A 530 -25.36 22.68 -15.15
C ALA A 530 -24.69 21.58 -14.32
N ILE A 531 -23.40 21.27 -14.54
CA ILE A 531 -22.68 20.23 -13.79
C ILE A 531 -22.52 20.56 -12.30
N PHE A 532 -22.58 21.85 -11.96
CA PHE A 532 -22.49 22.33 -10.58
C PHE A 532 -23.86 22.64 -9.96
N ASP A 533 -24.94 22.57 -10.74
CA ASP A 533 -26.30 22.81 -10.25
C ASP A 533 -26.84 21.57 -9.52
N PRO A 534 -27.23 21.67 -8.23
CA PRO A 534 -27.74 20.55 -7.46
C PRO A 534 -29.00 19.90 -8.04
N LYS A 535 -29.70 20.57 -8.96
CA LYS A 535 -30.94 20.09 -9.60
C LYS A 535 -30.73 19.54 -11.01
N LEU A 536 -29.62 19.87 -11.68
CA LEU A 536 -29.38 19.54 -13.08
C LEU A 536 -28.12 18.69 -13.31
N ALA A 537 -27.31 18.47 -12.26
CA ALA A 537 -26.05 17.73 -12.36
C ALA A 537 -26.21 16.28 -12.89
N ASP A 538 -27.41 15.68 -12.78
CA ASP A 538 -27.71 14.35 -13.32
C ASP A 538 -28.17 14.35 -14.79
N GLU A 539 -28.52 15.51 -15.35
CA GLU A 539 -29.07 15.66 -16.72
C GLU A 539 -28.09 16.30 -17.73
N GLY A 540 -26.94 16.80 -17.26
CA GLY A 540 -25.95 17.54 -18.05
C GLY A 540 -25.16 16.67 -19.04
N GLY A 541 -25.80 16.31 -20.15
CA GLY A 541 -25.17 15.70 -21.32
C GLY A 541 -24.51 16.73 -22.25
N TRP A 542 -23.32 16.37 -22.71
CA TRP A 542 -22.36 17.06 -23.57
C TRP A 542 -22.87 17.91 -24.76
N SER A 543 -22.08 18.93 -25.10
CA SER A 543 -21.85 19.34 -26.50
C SER A 543 -20.34 19.29 -26.78
N SER A 544 -19.98 18.62 -27.89
CA SER A 544 -18.63 18.26 -28.35
C SER A 544 -17.81 19.41 -28.90
#